data_AF-A0A6P1NDT6-F1
#
_entry.id   AF-A0A6P1NDT6-F1
#
_cell.length_a   1.000
_cell.length_b   1.000
_cell.length_c   1.000
_cell.angle_alpha   90.00
_cell.angle_beta   90.00
_cell.angle_gamma   90.00
#
_symmetry.space_group_name_H-M   'P 1'
#
loop_
_entity.id
_entity.type
_entity.pdbx_description
1 polymer ?
#
loop_
_entity_poly.entity_id
_entity_poly.type
_entity_poly.pdbx_seq_one_letter_code
_entity_poly.pdbx_strand_id
1 'polypeptide(L)'
;MLTIKIIMMQKNEGPALARWLAHYGAIFGIPNLIILDNGSTDPLTLSLLNEAEYRGAVIERNLTNPEDFQHKGRHLTALIHALDHDEEYDFAIPVDCDEILGIFTPEGLSIEKNTILAEFAALKSHRGAFAISPSLFNVPEKKGWYSPNRHFPKGFVPSRCGAVIDDGHHFPSSMEIAGQLPTKFTYFHHHNRPYHEMQNYSRAKLSLEIEDVNDIEKLRERERLALPGGHLVRSLLLTEKEYGAIYEKEVQLFFEGNSVILRTPKGVRLWDANLYLKRHPDTHHYGPGPLCHYLMHGFLEGRELP
;
A
#
# COMPACT_ATOMS: atom_id res chain seq x y z
N MET A 1 -19.54 15.85 -7.63
CA MET A 1 -18.36 15.81 -6.75
C MET A 1 -17.98 14.34 -6.57
N LEU A 2 -16.69 14.00 -6.51
CA LEU A 2 -16.29 12.62 -6.28
C LEU A 2 -16.44 12.28 -4.79
N THR A 3 -17.04 11.14 -4.49
CA THR A 3 -17.18 10.60 -3.13
C THR A 3 -16.45 9.27 -3.08
N ILE A 4 -15.41 9.18 -2.26
CA ILE A 4 -14.50 8.04 -2.21
C ILE A 4 -14.42 7.59 -0.76
N LYS A 5 -14.89 6.38 -0.47
CA LYS A 5 -14.86 5.79 0.88
C LYS A 5 -13.52 5.11 1.10
N ILE A 6 -12.80 5.52 2.16
CA ILE A 6 -11.54 4.93 2.55
C ILE A 6 -11.79 4.01 3.74
N ILE A 7 -11.48 2.73 3.59
CA ILE A 7 -11.83 1.70 4.55
C ILE A 7 -10.56 1.05 5.08
N MET A 8 -10.41 1.04 6.40
CA MET A 8 -9.25 0.46 7.06
C MET A 8 -9.70 -0.36 8.27
N MET A 9 -9.06 -1.51 8.50
CA MET A 9 -9.13 -2.22 9.77
C MET A 9 -7.76 -2.15 10.46
N GLN A 10 -7.73 -1.77 11.73
CA GLN A 10 -6.47 -1.54 12.46
C GLN A 10 -6.55 -1.93 13.93
N LYS A 11 -5.38 -2.09 14.56
CA LYS A 11 -5.23 -2.24 16.02
C LYS A 11 -3.92 -1.62 16.48
N ASN A 12 -3.97 -0.71 17.46
CA ASN A 12 -2.80 -0.17 18.15
C ASN A 12 -1.73 0.45 17.22
N GLU A 13 -2.15 1.18 16.19
CA GLU A 13 -1.24 1.73 15.17
C GLU A 13 -0.52 3.03 15.59
N GLY A 14 -1.00 3.69 16.64
CA GLY A 14 -0.37 4.85 17.26
C GLY A 14 0.04 5.93 16.25
N PRO A 15 1.33 6.29 16.11
CA PRO A 15 1.77 7.30 15.15
C PRO A 15 1.49 6.98 13.68
N ALA A 16 1.33 5.70 13.30
CA ALA A 16 0.97 5.35 11.93
C ALA A 16 -0.45 5.82 11.60
N LEU A 17 -1.39 5.66 12.53
CA LEU A 17 -2.75 6.16 12.40
C LEU A 17 -2.79 7.68 12.22
N ALA A 18 -1.95 8.43 12.95
CA ALA A 18 -1.87 9.88 12.79
C ALA A 18 -1.46 10.28 11.37
N ARG A 19 -0.46 9.61 10.78
CA ARG A 19 -0.03 9.85 9.40
C ARG A 19 -1.14 9.50 8.40
N TRP A 20 -1.81 8.37 8.62
CA TRP A 20 -2.90 7.91 7.78
C TRP A 20 -4.07 8.91 7.78
N LEU A 21 -4.53 9.33 8.96
CA LEU A 21 -5.61 10.32 9.13
C LEU A 21 -5.24 11.67 8.48
N ALA A 22 -4.01 12.13 8.65
CA ALA A 22 -3.54 13.36 8.03
C ALA A 22 -3.58 13.28 6.50
N HIS A 23 -3.14 12.16 5.93
CA HIS A 23 -3.08 11.96 4.49
C HIS A 23 -4.47 11.78 3.86
N TYR A 24 -5.21 10.73 4.27
CA TYR A 24 -6.51 10.42 3.67
C TYR A 24 -7.58 11.47 4.04
N GLY A 25 -7.52 12.02 5.27
CA GLY A 25 -8.40 13.11 5.69
C GLY A 25 -8.20 14.40 4.89
N ALA A 26 -6.96 14.75 4.52
CA ALA A 26 -6.69 15.92 3.69
C ALA A 26 -7.20 15.75 2.25
N ILE A 27 -7.04 14.56 1.67
CA ILE A 27 -7.41 14.29 0.28
C ILE A 27 -8.93 14.09 0.17
N PHE A 28 -9.50 13.17 0.94
CA PHE A 28 -10.88 12.70 0.77
C PHE A 28 -11.86 13.30 1.79
N GLY A 29 -11.37 13.93 2.86
CA GLY A 29 -12.18 14.46 3.94
C GLY A 29 -12.46 13.41 5.02
N ILE A 30 -12.42 13.83 6.29
CA ILE A 30 -12.64 12.94 7.44
C ILE A 30 -13.98 12.18 7.39
N PRO A 31 -15.11 12.76 6.94
CA PRO A 31 -16.39 12.03 6.84
C PRO A 31 -16.43 10.87 5.84
N ASN A 32 -15.41 10.74 5.00
CA ASN A 32 -15.29 9.63 4.05
C ASN A 32 -14.38 8.51 4.55
N LEU A 33 -13.88 8.61 5.78
CA LEU A 33 -13.03 7.59 6.40
C LEU A 33 -13.89 6.66 7.26
N ILE A 34 -13.75 5.36 7.03
CA ILE A 34 -14.41 4.30 7.79
C ILE A 34 -13.31 3.41 8.39
N ILE A 35 -13.26 3.34 9.72
CA ILE A 35 -12.20 2.66 10.45
C ILE A 35 -12.82 1.58 11.34
N LEU A 36 -12.44 0.34 11.09
CA LEU A 36 -12.77 -0.81 11.92
C LEU A 36 -11.66 -0.97 12.97
N ASP A 37 -11.92 -0.58 14.21
CA ASP A 37 -10.98 -0.75 15.31
C ASP A 37 -11.08 -2.17 15.89
N ASN A 38 -10.00 -2.94 15.76
CA ASN A 38 -9.94 -4.32 16.20
C ASN A 38 -9.58 -4.46 17.70
N GLY A 39 -10.25 -3.66 18.52
CA GLY A 39 -10.06 -3.60 19.97
C GLY A 39 -8.72 -3.01 20.35
N SER A 40 -8.46 -1.76 19.95
CA SER A 40 -7.25 -1.05 20.37
C SER A 40 -7.25 -0.78 21.88
N THR A 41 -6.06 -0.81 22.46
CA THR A 41 -5.76 -0.47 23.86
C THR A 41 -4.68 0.60 23.97
N ASP A 42 -3.98 0.91 22.88
CA ASP A 42 -2.98 1.97 22.83
C ASP A 42 -3.65 3.36 23.02
N PRO A 43 -3.25 4.14 24.04
CA PRO A 43 -3.90 5.42 24.35
C PRO A 43 -3.84 6.45 23.21
N LEU A 44 -2.75 6.47 22.44
CA LEU A 44 -2.63 7.40 21.31
C LEU A 44 -3.61 7.01 20.19
N THR A 45 -3.67 5.73 19.84
CA THR A 45 -4.63 5.19 18.87
C THR A 45 -6.06 5.54 19.26
N LEU A 46 -6.46 5.25 20.51
CA LEU A 46 -7.81 5.54 21.00
C LEU A 46 -8.14 7.04 20.94
N SER A 47 -7.19 7.90 21.32
CA SER A 47 -7.37 9.36 21.24
C SER A 47 -7.58 9.83 19.79
N LEU A 48 -6.78 9.32 18.86
CA LEU A 48 -6.90 9.65 17.43
C LEU A 48 -8.22 9.16 16.82
N LEU A 49 -8.69 7.97 17.19
CA LEU A 49 -9.98 7.44 16.74
C LEU A 49 -11.13 8.32 17.24
N ASN A 50 -11.12 8.72 18.51
CA ASN A 50 -12.15 9.59 19.08
C ASN A 50 -12.16 10.98 18.41
N GLU A 51 -10.99 11.53 18.10
CA GLU A 51 -10.89 12.80 17.37
C GLU A 51 -11.40 12.66 15.92
N ALA A 52 -11.07 11.57 15.23
CA ALA A 52 -11.56 11.31 13.89
C ALA A 52 -13.09 11.16 13.87
N GLU A 53 -13.65 10.43 14.83
CA GLU A 53 -15.10 10.26 15.01
C GLU A 53 -15.81 11.59 15.28
N TYR A 54 -15.27 12.40 16.19
CA TYR A 54 -15.78 13.74 16.47
C TYR A 54 -15.81 14.63 15.22
N ARG A 55 -14.83 14.43 14.32
CA ARG A 55 -14.73 15.13 13.03
C ARG A 55 -15.51 14.47 11.89
N GLY A 56 -16.26 13.40 12.17
CA GLY A 56 -17.23 12.78 11.27
C GLY A 56 -16.80 11.46 10.63
N ALA A 57 -15.63 10.91 10.94
CA ALA A 57 -15.28 9.56 10.48
C ALA A 57 -16.19 8.51 11.14
N VAL A 58 -16.43 7.40 10.44
CA VAL A 58 -17.15 6.26 11.02
C VAL A 58 -16.14 5.35 11.70
N ILE A 59 -16.32 5.08 13.00
CA ILE A 59 -15.44 4.18 13.77
C ILE A 59 -16.24 2.98 14.30
N GLU A 60 -16.03 1.82 13.69
CA GLU A 60 -16.63 0.55 14.10
C GLU A 60 -15.78 -0.12 15.18
N ARG A 61 -16.36 -0.39 16.36
CA ARG A 61 -15.66 -0.94 17.54
C ARG A 61 -16.19 -2.30 18.01
N ASN A 62 -17.01 -2.95 17.19
CA ASN A 62 -17.67 -4.23 17.50
C ASN A 62 -16.86 -5.47 17.08
N LEU A 63 -15.79 -5.31 16.29
CA LEU A 63 -14.97 -6.40 15.78
C LEU A 63 -13.67 -6.52 16.57
N THR A 64 -13.69 -7.09 17.78
CA THR A 64 -12.52 -7.07 18.68
C THR A 64 -11.70 -8.36 18.71
N ASN A 65 -12.13 -9.43 18.03
CA ASN A 65 -11.45 -10.71 18.09
C ASN A 65 -10.25 -10.73 17.11
N PRO A 66 -9.14 -11.41 17.45
CA PRO A 66 -8.01 -11.56 16.53
C PRO A 66 -8.39 -12.21 15.19
N GLU A 67 -9.36 -13.14 15.20
CA GLU A 67 -9.89 -13.78 13.98
C GLU A 67 -10.58 -12.77 13.05
N ASP A 68 -11.16 -11.69 13.57
CA ASP A 68 -11.75 -10.64 12.74
C ASP A 68 -10.69 -9.99 11.86
N PHE A 69 -9.48 -9.78 12.39
CA PHE A 69 -8.37 -9.22 11.62
C PHE A 69 -7.82 -10.20 10.59
N GLN A 70 -7.78 -11.50 10.93
CA GLN A 70 -7.38 -12.55 9.98
C GLN A 70 -8.35 -12.67 8.81
N HIS A 71 -9.62 -12.32 9.02
CA HIS A 71 -10.68 -12.37 8.01
C HIS A 71 -11.20 -10.97 7.63
N LYS A 72 -10.33 -9.95 7.69
CA LYS A 72 -10.72 -8.56 7.45
C LYS A 72 -11.30 -8.33 6.05
N GLY A 73 -10.89 -9.09 5.04
CA GLY A 73 -11.43 -9.00 3.68
C GLY A 73 -12.93 -9.30 3.62
N ARG A 74 -13.39 -10.27 4.42
CA ARG A 74 -14.83 -10.57 4.58
C ARG A 74 -15.59 -9.39 5.19
N HIS A 75 -15.04 -8.78 6.24
CA HIS A 75 -15.66 -7.64 6.91
C HIS A 75 -15.73 -6.41 5.99
N LEU A 76 -14.65 -6.12 5.28
CA LEU A 76 -14.61 -5.05 4.28
C LEU A 76 -15.58 -5.31 3.12
N THR A 77 -15.69 -6.56 2.65
CA THR A 77 -16.67 -6.95 1.62
C THR A 77 -18.11 -6.69 2.09
N ALA A 78 -18.44 -7.12 3.31
CA ALA A 78 -19.77 -6.91 3.88
C ALA A 78 -20.08 -5.42 4.05
N LEU A 79 -19.11 -4.63 4.51
CA LEU A 79 -19.24 -3.18 4.64
C LEU A 79 -19.49 -2.51 3.28
N ILE A 80 -18.74 -2.88 2.25
CA ILE A 80 -18.93 -2.33 0.89
C ILE A 80 -20.34 -2.66 0.37
N HIS A 81 -20.84 -3.87 0.59
CA HIS A 81 -22.21 -4.22 0.21
C HIS A 81 -23.27 -3.42 0.97
N ALA A 82 -23.04 -3.09 2.24
CA ALA A 82 -23.93 -2.21 2.99
C ALA A 82 -23.89 -0.79 2.41
N LEU A 83 -22.70 -0.24 2.14
CA LEU A 83 -22.54 1.07 1.51
C LEU A 83 -23.22 1.14 0.13
N ASP A 84 -23.11 0.08 -0.67
CA ASP A 84 -23.74 -0.01 -2.00
C ASP A 84 -25.27 0.15 -1.95
N HIS A 85 -25.87 -0.32 -0.85
CA HIS A 85 -27.30 -0.22 -0.58
C HIS A 85 -27.68 1.14 0.05
N ASP A 86 -26.90 1.62 1.01
CA ASP A 86 -27.27 2.73 1.89
C ASP A 86 -26.80 4.11 1.41
N GLU A 87 -25.76 4.18 0.59
CA GLU A 87 -25.09 5.44 0.24
C GLU A 87 -24.83 5.59 -1.27
N GLU A 88 -24.71 6.85 -1.71
CA GLU A 88 -24.20 7.21 -3.03
C GLU A 88 -22.72 7.56 -2.92
N TYR A 89 -21.87 6.78 -3.58
CA TYR A 89 -20.43 7.02 -3.67
C TYR A 89 -19.86 6.48 -4.99
N ASP A 90 -18.62 6.83 -5.30
CA ASP A 90 -17.96 6.44 -6.55
C ASP A 90 -17.02 5.23 -6.38
N PHE A 91 -16.20 5.22 -5.32
CA PHE A 91 -15.20 4.19 -5.07
C PHE A 91 -15.08 3.83 -3.60
N ALA A 92 -14.78 2.56 -3.32
CA ALA A 92 -14.37 2.08 -2.01
C ALA A 92 -12.92 1.58 -2.08
N ILE A 93 -12.06 2.10 -1.19
CA ILE A 93 -10.64 1.82 -1.16
C ILE A 93 -10.29 1.13 0.16
N PRO A 94 -10.08 -0.20 0.14
CA PRO A 94 -9.50 -0.90 1.27
C PRO A 94 -8.00 -0.57 1.35
N VAL A 95 -7.52 -0.15 2.52
CA VAL A 95 -6.13 0.27 2.68
C VAL A 95 -5.61 0.00 4.09
N ASP A 96 -4.35 -0.42 4.20
CA ASP A 96 -3.71 -0.67 5.49
C ASP A 96 -3.17 0.64 6.12
N CYS A 97 -2.99 0.64 7.44
CA CYS A 97 -2.58 1.84 8.18
C CYS A 97 -1.15 2.32 7.80
N ASP A 98 -0.32 1.43 7.30
CA ASP A 98 1.07 1.69 6.88
C ASP A 98 1.20 2.04 5.39
N GLU A 99 0.08 2.18 4.66
CA GLU A 99 0.02 2.47 3.23
C GLU A 99 -0.45 3.91 2.95
N ILE A 100 0.42 4.73 2.35
CA ILE A 100 0.12 6.11 1.96
C ILE A 100 -0.06 6.21 0.44
N LEU A 101 -1.21 6.70 -0.01
CA LEU A 101 -1.54 6.78 -1.44
C LEU A 101 -0.68 7.83 -2.15
N GLY A 102 -0.09 7.43 -3.26
CA GLY A 102 0.60 8.30 -4.20
C GLY A 102 0.15 8.03 -5.62
N ILE A 103 0.62 8.87 -6.54
CA ILE A 103 0.33 8.75 -7.96
C ILE A 103 1.57 9.02 -8.79
N PHE A 104 1.81 8.20 -9.80
CA PHE A 104 2.80 8.47 -10.84
C PHE A 104 2.27 9.54 -11.80
N THR A 105 3.11 10.53 -12.08
CA THR A 105 2.81 11.61 -13.03
C THR A 105 3.74 11.52 -14.25
N PRO A 106 3.48 12.27 -15.33
CA PRO A 106 4.41 12.34 -16.46
C PRO A 106 5.83 12.76 -16.03
N GLU A 107 5.97 13.57 -14.98
CA GLU A 107 7.23 14.09 -14.47
C GLU A 107 7.87 13.19 -13.39
N GLY A 108 7.08 12.41 -12.66
CA GLY A 108 7.60 11.57 -11.57
C GLY A 108 6.52 11.01 -10.65
N LEU A 109 6.49 11.49 -9.40
CA LEU A 109 5.58 11.05 -8.34
C LEU A 109 4.90 12.26 -7.69
N SER A 110 3.73 12.04 -7.12
CA SER A 110 2.99 13.05 -6.37
C SER A 110 2.13 12.42 -5.28
N ILE A 111 1.85 13.21 -4.23
CA ILE A 111 0.83 12.93 -3.21
C ILE A 111 -0.22 14.05 -3.16
N GLU A 112 -0.23 14.92 -4.17
CA GLU A 112 -1.09 16.10 -4.19
C GLU A 112 -2.54 15.73 -4.42
N LYS A 113 -3.42 16.32 -3.59
CA LYS A 113 -4.86 16.07 -3.60
C LYS A 113 -5.48 16.20 -4.98
N ASN A 114 -5.19 17.29 -5.69
CA ASN A 114 -5.81 17.57 -6.99
C ASN A 114 -5.39 16.55 -8.05
N THR A 115 -4.13 16.12 -8.03
CA THR A 115 -3.60 15.11 -8.95
C THR A 115 -4.26 13.75 -8.71
N ILE A 116 -4.38 13.36 -7.44
CA ILE A 116 -5.05 12.10 -7.05
C ILE A 116 -6.53 12.11 -7.45
N LEU A 117 -7.26 13.17 -7.13
CA LEU A 117 -8.69 13.28 -7.46
C LEU A 117 -8.96 13.36 -8.96
N ALA A 118 -8.05 13.96 -9.74
CA ALA A 118 -8.16 13.99 -11.20
C ALA A 118 -8.08 12.58 -11.82
N GLU A 119 -7.21 11.71 -11.28
CA GLU A 119 -7.13 10.32 -11.73
C GLU A 119 -8.39 9.53 -11.36
N PHE A 120 -8.92 9.67 -10.14
CA PHE A 120 -10.22 9.06 -9.80
C PHE A 120 -11.34 9.53 -10.72
N ALA A 121 -11.35 10.81 -11.11
CA ALA A 121 -12.34 11.34 -12.05
C ALA A 121 -12.25 10.65 -13.42
N ALA A 122 -11.03 10.38 -13.90
CA ALA A 122 -10.79 9.69 -15.16
C ALA A 122 -11.22 8.22 -15.12
N LEU A 123 -11.15 7.58 -13.96
CA LEU A 123 -11.51 6.17 -13.77
C LEU A 123 -13.02 5.93 -13.56
N LYS A 124 -13.80 6.99 -13.28
CA LYS A 124 -15.21 6.90 -12.84
C LYS A 124 -16.14 6.11 -13.76
N SER A 125 -15.89 6.10 -15.07
CA SER A 125 -16.74 5.34 -16.01
C SER A 125 -16.45 3.84 -16.04
N HIS A 126 -15.33 3.40 -15.47
CA HIS A 126 -14.96 1.98 -15.45
C HIS A 126 -15.62 1.27 -14.27
N ARG A 127 -16.17 0.09 -14.53
CA ARG A 127 -16.98 -0.69 -13.56
C ARG A 127 -16.28 -1.91 -12.98
N GLY A 128 -15.08 -2.23 -13.48
CA GLY A 128 -14.24 -3.29 -12.93
C GLY A 128 -13.39 -2.83 -11.75
N ALA A 129 -12.76 -3.79 -11.08
CA ALA A 129 -11.80 -3.50 -10.03
C ALA A 129 -10.53 -2.82 -10.60
N PHE A 130 -9.78 -2.16 -9.74
CA PHE A 130 -8.59 -1.39 -10.11
C PHE A 130 -7.36 -1.91 -9.39
N ALA A 131 -6.24 -1.97 -10.10
CA ALA A 131 -4.95 -2.37 -9.55
C ALA A 131 -4.05 -1.16 -9.26
N ILE A 132 -3.43 -1.16 -8.09
CA ILE A 132 -2.41 -0.23 -7.63
C ILE A 132 -1.08 -1.00 -7.62
N SER A 133 -0.17 -0.63 -8.52
CA SER A 133 1.11 -1.33 -8.66
C SER A 133 2.16 -0.45 -9.35
N PRO A 134 3.43 -0.51 -8.92
CA PRO A 134 3.95 -1.27 -7.78
C PRO A 134 3.56 -0.66 -6.43
N SER A 135 3.84 -1.38 -5.34
CA SER A 135 3.95 -0.79 -4.01
C SER A 135 5.41 -0.41 -3.74
N LEU A 136 5.65 0.76 -3.15
CA LEU A 136 6.98 1.28 -2.84
C LEU A 136 7.29 1.06 -1.37
N PHE A 137 8.14 0.08 -1.07
CA PHE A 137 8.47 -0.32 0.30
C PHE A 137 9.58 0.57 0.84
N ASN A 138 9.44 1.09 2.06
CA ASN A 138 10.50 1.90 2.67
C ASN A 138 11.79 1.08 2.83
N VAL A 139 12.94 1.69 2.52
CA VAL A 139 14.24 1.02 2.68
C VAL A 139 14.63 1.05 4.17
N PRO A 140 15.01 -0.09 4.78
CA PRO A 140 15.44 -0.14 6.18
C PRO A 140 16.51 0.92 6.46
N GLU A 141 16.33 1.65 7.56
CA GLU A 141 17.28 2.63 8.09
C GLU A 141 17.63 3.80 7.15
N LYS A 142 16.95 3.92 6.01
CA LYS A 142 17.08 5.04 5.07
C LYS A 142 15.76 5.78 4.95
N LYS A 143 15.52 6.67 5.92
CA LYS A 143 14.29 7.47 5.99
C LYS A 143 14.02 8.21 4.65
N GLY A 144 12.79 8.10 4.16
CA GLY A 144 12.35 8.72 2.92
C GLY A 144 12.76 8.00 1.63
N TRP A 145 13.56 6.93 1.74
CA TRP A 145 13.90 6.09 0.60
C TRP A 145 12.93 4.91 0.50
N TYR A 146 12.56 4.58 -0.74
CA TYR A 146 11.68 3.48 -1.06
C TYR A 146 12.28 2.62 -2.19
N SER A 147 11.79 1.40 -2.33
CA SER A 147 12.15 0.46 -3.39
C SER A 147 10.89 -0.24 -3.90
N PRO A 148 10.73 -0.46 -5.22
CA PRO A 148 9.52 -1.07 -5.76
C PRO A 148 9.44 -2.56 -5.39
N ASN A 149 8.32 -2.94 -4.80
CA ASN A 149 7.89 -4.33 -4.72
C ASN A 149 6.88 -4.61 -5.84
N ARG A 150 7.35 -5.27 -6.89
CA ARG A 150 6.58 -5.55 -8.12
C ARG A 150 5.56 -6.68 -7.96
N HIS A 151 5.67 -7.46 -6.89
CA HIS A 151 4.80 -8.62 -6.62
C HIS A 151 3.86 -8.39 -5.43
N PHE A 152 3.66 -7.12 -5.06
CA PHE A 152 2.77 -6.71 -3.98
C PHE A 152 1.77 -5.69 -4.51
N PRO A 153 0.86 -6.10 -5.42
CA PRO A 153 -0.20 -5.22 -5.88
C PRO A 153 -1.19 -4.98 -4.74
N LYS A 154 -1.91 -3.87 -4.82
CA LYS A 154 -3.13 -3.62 -4.05
C LYS A 154 -4.24 -3.24 -5.02
N GLY A 155 -5.43 -2.97 -4.52
CA GLY A 155 -6.49 -2.50 -5.39
C GLY A 155 -7.65 -1.86 -4.67
N PHE A 156 -8.62 -1.43 -5.46
CA PHE A 156 -9.87 -0.87 -5.00
C PHE A 156 -11.00 -1.14 -6.00
N VAL A 157 -12.22 -0.79 -5.64
CA VAL A 157 -13.42 -1.11 -6.41
C VAL A 157 -14.32 0.12 -6.62
N PRO A 158 -15.06 0.18 -7.75
CA PRO A 158 -16.14 1.13 -7.90
C PRO A 158 -17.33 0.72 -7.02
N SER A 159 -18.21 1.66 -6.71
CA SER A 159 -19.46 1.36 -6.02
C SER A 159 -20.35 0.43 -6.86
N ARG A 160 -21.17 -0.37 -6.18
CA ARG A 160 -22.25 -1.22 -6.71
C ARG A 160 -21.80 -2.29 -7.67
N CYS A 161 -20.54 -2.73 -7.56
CA CYS A 161 -19.94 -3.66 -8.52
C CYS A 161 -19.96 -5.13 -8.05
N GLY A 162 -20.66 -5.43 -6.95
CA GLY A 162 -20.60 -6.73 -6.27
C GLY A 162 -19.17 -7.05 -5.84
N ALA A 163 -18.58 -6.17 -5.03
CA ALA A 163 -17.16 -6.27 -4.69
C ALA A 163 -16.84 -7.54 -3.88
N VAL A 164 -15.66 -8.10 -4.07
CA VAL A 164 -15.08 -9.09 -3.15
C VAL A 164 -13.65 -8.67 -2.84
N ILE A 165 -13.34 -8.53 -1.55
CA ILE A 165 -12.04 -8.08 -1.03
C ILE A 165 -11.34 -9.25 -0.34
N ASP A 166 -10.11 -9.55 -0.75
CA ASP A 166 -9.25 -10.52 -0.08
C ASP A 166 -8.61 -9.92 1.19
N ASP A 167 -8.16 -10.76 2.12
CA ASP A 167 -7.59 -10.31 3.40
C ASP A 167 -6.29 -9.50 3.25
N GLY A 168 -5.60 -9.56 2.12
CA GLY A 168 -4.43 -8.71 1.84
C GLY A 168 -4.77 -7.43 1.08
N HIS A 169 -6.01 -7.29 0.63
CA HIS A 169 -6.47 -6.26 -0.32
C HIS A 169 -5.67 -6.26 -1.64
N HIS A 170 -5.05 -7.40 -1.99
CA HIS A 170 -4.15 -7.52 -3.13
C HIS A 170 -4.90 -7.58 -4.45
N PHE A 171 -6.02 -8.31 -4.46
CA PHE A 171 -6.77 -8.64 -5.66
C PHE A 171 -8.28 -8.47 -5.43
N PRO A 172 -8.73 -7.26 -5.05
CA PRO A 172 -10.16 -7.01 -5.01
C PRO A 172 -10.75 -7.21 -6.41
N SER A 173 -11.98 -7.72 -6.44
CA SER A 173 -12.66 -8.12 -7.68
C SER A 173 -14.07 -7.55 -7.76
N SER A 174 -14.59 -7.51 -8.99
CA SER A 174 -15.96 -7.07 -9.30
C SER A 174 -16.72 -8.23 -9.96
N MET A 175 -18.01 -8.33 -9.64
CA MET A 175 -18.95 -9.23 -10.32
C MET A 175 -19.45 -8.65 -11.67
N GLU A 176 -19.27 -7.36 -11.93
CA GLU A 176 -19.68 -6.73 -13.21
C GLU A 176 -18.64 -6.93 -14.32
N ILE A 177 -17.36 -6.72 -14.03
CA ILE A 177 -16.27 -6.83 -14.99
C ILE A 177 -15.15 -7.67 -14.39
N ALA A 178 -14.77 -8.73 -15.10
CA ALA A 178 -13.67 -9.59 -14.70
C ALA A 178 -12.30 -8.93 -14.92
N GLY A 179 -11.36 -9.19 -14.02
CA GLY A 179 -10.01 -8.64 -14.05
C GLY A 179 -9.89 -7.29 -13.35
N GLN A 180 -8.68 -6.72 -13.41
CA GLN A 180 -8.37 -5.43 -12.81
C GLN A 180 -7.80 -4.47 -13.86
N LEU A 181 -8.26 -3.22 -13.84
CA LEU A 181 -7.68 -2.15 -14.64
C LEU A 181 -6.45 -1.57 -13.91
N PRO A 182 -5.25 -1.58 -14.51
CA PRO A 182 -4.09 -0.90 -13.93
C PRO A 182 -4.32 0.61 -13.81
N THR A 183 -3.92 1.18 -12.68
CA THR A 183 -4.01 2.62 -12.43
C THR A 183 -2.62 3.26 -12.39
N LYS A 184 -2.58 4.59 -12.27
CA LYS A 184 -1.35 5.33 -12.00
C LYS A 184 -1.01 5.42 -10.51
N PHE A 185 -1.84 4.87 -9.64
CA PHE A 185 -1.63 4.94 -8.21
C PHE A 185 -0.50 4.01 -7.75
N THR A 186 0.10 4.36 -6.62
CA THR A 186 1.08 3.57 -5.90
C THR A 186 0.84 3.74 -4.40
N TYR A 187 1.34 2.81 -3.59
CA TYR A 187 1.46 3.02 -2.15
C TYR A 187 2.90 3.26 -1.75
N PHE A 188 3.13 4.24 -0.87
CA PHE A 188 4.33 4.29 -0.04
C PHE A 188 4.06 3.44 1.20
N HIS A 189 4.60 2.23 1.20
CA HIS A 189 4.35 1.21 2.20
C HIS A 189 5.45 1.24 3.27
N HIS A 190 5.09 1.62 4.50
CA HIS A 190 5.97 1.65 5.67
C HIS A 190 6.10 0.27 6.32
N HIS A 191 6.45 -0.71 5.50
CA HIS A 191 6.53 -2.12 5.86
C HIS A 191 7.73 -2.46 6.75
N ASN A 192 8.90 -1.94 6.39
CA ASN A 192 10.17 -2.32 7.02
C ASN A 192 10.44 -1.49 8.28
N ARG A 193 10.93 -2.16 9.32
CA ARG A 193 11.28 -1.57 10.62
C ARG A 193 12.80 -1.66 10.86
N PRO A 194 13.37 -0.94 11.85
CA PRO A 194 14.73 -1.21 12.31
C PRO A 194 14.92 -2.70 12.60
N TYR A 195 16.11 -3.24 12.35
CA TYR A 195 16.32 -4.69 12.32
C TYR A 195 15.80 -5.42 13.56
N HIS A 196 16.15 -4.96 14.76
CA HIS A 196 15.70 -5.58 16.01
C HIS A 196 14.18 -5.48 16.22
N GLU A 197 13.57 -4.37 15.82
CA GLU A 197 12.11 -4.23 15.86
C GLU A 197 11.43 -5.18 14.87
N MET A 198 11.99 -5.32 13.67
CA MET A 198 11.49 -6.24 12.64
C MET A 198 11.57 -7.70 13.09
N GLN A 199 12.66 -8.10 13.75
CA GLN A 199 12.80 -9.42 14.35
C GLN A 199 11.71 -9.69 15.39
N ASN A 200 11.53 -8.77 16.34
CA ASN A 200 10.56 -8.92 17.41
C ASN A 200 9.12 -8.97 16.87
N TYR A 201 8.79 -8.04 15.95
CA TYR A 201 7.50 -7.98 15.29
C TYR A 201 7.19 -9.26 14.51
N SER A 202 8.15 -9.75 13.72
CA SER A 202 7.97 -10.96 12.92
C SER A 202 7.82 -12.20 13.78
N ARG A 203 8.58 -12.34 14.89
CA ARG A 203 8.40 -13.45 15.84
C ARG A 203 7.03 -13.42 16.48
N ALA A 204 6.59 -12.26 16.98
CA ALA A 204 5.29 -12.12 17.64
C ALA A 204 4.12 -12.43 16.71
N LYS A 205 4.20 -12.02 15.43
CA LYS A 205 3.17 -12.28 14.44
C LYS A 205 3.16 -13.74 13.99
N LEU A 206 4.34 -14.31 13.71
CA LEU A 206 4.45 -15.71 13.27
C LEU A 206 4.17 -16.72 14.38
N SER A 207 4.38 -16.39 15.66
CA SER A 207 4.06 -17.30 16.77
C SER A 207 2.56 -17.60 16.91
N LEU A 208 1.71 -16.84 16.23
CA LEU A 208 0.27 -17.12 16.14
C LEU A 208 -0.05 -18.22 15.12
N GLU A 209 0.86 -18.49 14.18
CA GLU A 209 0.66 -19.41 13.05
C GLU A 209 1.67 -20.56 13.02
N ILE A 210 2.79 -20.43 13.73
CA ILE A 210 3.92 -21.37 13.71
C ILE A 210 4.23 -21.76 15.17
N GLU A 211 4.23 -23.06 15.42
CA GLU A 211 4.48 -23.65 16.73
C GLU A 211 5.86 -23.29 17.30
N ASP A 212 6.91 -23.34 16.48
CA ASP A 212 8.25 -22.90 16.85
C ASP A 212 8.84 -21.95 15.81
N VAL A 213 8.86 -20.65 16.15
CA VAL A 213 9.43 -19.58 15.32
C VAL A 213 10.97 -19.50 15.37
N ASN A 214 11.62 -20.39 16.13
CA ASN A 214 13.08 -20.48 16.19
C ASN A 214 13.62 -21.67 15.37
N ASP A 215 12.75 -22.54 14.87
CA ASP A 215 13.12 -23.64 13.98
C ASP A 215 13.44 -23.11 12.57
N ILE A 216 14.73 -22.86 12.32
CA ILE A 216 15.24 -22.29 11.07
C ILE A 216 14.88 -23.14 9.86
N GLU A 217 14.85 -24.47 9.98
CA GLU A 217 14.54 -25.35 8.85
C GLU A 217 13.05 -25.27 8.48
N LYS A 218 12.15 -25.22 9.47
CA LYS A 218 10.72 -24.96 9.22
C LYS A 218 10.48 -23.58 8.61
N LEU A 219 11.21 -22.56 9.07
CA LEU A 219 11.12 -21.21 8.48
C LEU A 219 11.57 -21.23 7.02
N ARG A 220 12.71 -21.86 6.70
CA ARG A 220 13.18 -22.01 5.31
C ARG A 220 12.19 -22.78 4.43
N GLU A 221 11.59 -23.84 4.96
CA GLU A 221 10.57 -24.59 4.24
C GLU A 221 9.34 -23.72 3.95
N ARG A 222 8.87 -22.95 4.93
CA ARG A 222 7.74 -22.03 4.76
C ARG A 222 8.02 -20.94 3.73
N GLU A 223 9.22 -20.35 3.75
CA GLU A 223 9.66 -19.37 2.74
C GLU A 223 9.65 -20.01 1.34
N ARG A 224 10.21 -21.22 1.21
CA ARG A 224 10.25 -21.97 -0.05
C ARG A 224 8.85 -22.28 -0.60
N LEU A 225 7.89 -22.56 0.27
CA LEU A 225 6.50 -22.83 -0.09
C LEU A 225 5.67 -21.56 -0.33
N ALA A 226 6.26 -20.37 -0.15
CA ALA A 226 5.59 -19.07 -0.33
C ALA A 226 4.25 -18.95 0.43
N LEU A 227 4.17 -19.55 1.61
CA LEU A 227 2.97 -19.50 2.45
C LEU A 227 2.72 -18.06 2.96
N PRO A 228 1.47 -17.72 3.34
CA PRO A 228 1.16 -16.43 3.97
C PRO A 228 2.13 -16.09 5.10
N GLY A 229 2.50 -14.80 5.21
CA GLY A 229 3.53 -14.36 6.15
C GLY A 229 4.99 -14.66 5.73
N GLY A 230 5.23 -15.22 4.54
CA GLY A 230 6.58 -15.53 4.05
C GLY A 230 7.57 -14.35 4.05
N HIS A 231 7.10 -13.11 3.89
CA HIS A 231 7.95 -11.93 4.00
C HIS A 231 8.46 -11.69 5.43
N LEU A 232 7.67 -12.02 6.46
CA LEU A 232 8.09 -11.97 7.87
C LEU A 232 9.11 -13.07 8.17
N VAL A 233 8.87 -14.27 7.63
CA VAL A 233 9.78 -15.42 7.75
C VAL A 233 11.17 -15.05 7.24
N ARG A 234 11.24 -14.44 6.05
CA ARG A 234 12.50 -13.98 5.46
C ARG A 234 13.25 -13.04 6.39
N SER A 235 12.56 -12.13 7.08
CA SER A 235 13.23 -11.20 8.00
C SER A 235 13.93 -11.92 9.15
N LEU A 236 13.39 -13.05 9.65
CA LEU A 236 13.97 -13.86 10.72
C LEU A 236 15.20 -14.66 10.28
N LEU A 237 15.34 -14.91 8.97
CA LEU A 237 16.44 -15.69 8.39
C LEU A 237 17.66 -14.83 8.02
N LEU A 238 17.50 -13.51 7.96
CA LEU A 238 18.57 -12.58 7.60
C LEU A 238 19.33 -12.11 8.85
N THR A 239 20.66 -12.01 8.73
CA THR A 239 21.47 -11.23 9.66
C THR A 239 21.16 -9.73 9.53
N GLU A 240 21.54 -8.93 10.52
CA GLU A 240 21.38 -7.47 10.48
C GLU A 240 21.99 -6.85 9.22
N LYS A 241 23.21 -7.29 8.87
CA LYS A 241 23.91 -6.85 7.66
C LYS A 241 23.15 -7.20 6.39
N GLU A 242 22.61 -8.42 6.29
CA GLU A 242 21.85 -8.85 5.12
C GLU A 242 20.51 -8.12 5.04
N TYR A 243 19.85 -7.88 6.17
CA TYR A 243 18.61 -7.12 6.26
C TYR A 243 18.80 -5.67 5.77
N GLY A 244 19.88 -4.99 6.18
CA GLY A 244 20.21 -3.66 5.67
C GLY A 244 20.52 -3.61 4.16
N ALA A 245 20.86 -4.76 3.57
CA ALA A 245 21.25 -4.89 2.16
C ALA A 245 20.12 -5.44 1.25
N ILE A 246 18.92 -5.71 1.76
CA ILE A 246 17.84 -6.37 0.98
C ILE A 246 17.45 -5.62 -0.31
N TYR A 247 17.65 -4.31 -0.35
CA TYR A 247 17.38 -3.46 -1.52
C TYR A 247 18.65 -2.95 -2.21
N GLU A 248 19.86 -3.40 -1.84
CA GLU A 248 21.10 -2.87 -2.40
C GLU A 248 21.24 -3.13 -3.90
N LYS A 249 20.73 -4.28 -4.36
CA LYS A 249 20.72 -4.69 -5.78
C LYS A 249 19.49 -4.19 -6.54
N GLU A 250 18.59 -3.46 -5.89
CA GLU A 250 17.35 -2.96 -6.47
C GLU A 250 17.44 -1.45 -6.70
N VAL A 251 16.58 -0.91 -7.56
CA VAL A 251 16.42 0.54 -7.66
C VAL A 251 15.77 1.07 -6.38
N GLN A 252 16.37 2.11 -5.81
CA GLN A 252 15.80 2.87 -4.70
C GLN A 252 15.43 4.26 -5.21
N LEU A 253 14.35 4.83 -4.69
CA LEU A 253 13.95 6.19 -4.96
C LEU A 253 13.80 6.99 -3.67
N PHE A 254 14.14 8.26 -3.73
CA PHE A 254 13.78 9.27 -2.75
C PHE A 254 12.88 10.29 -3.43
N PHE A 255 11.86 10.75 -2.71
CA PHE A 255 10.87 11.67 -3.22
C PHE A 255 10.60 12.79 -2.22
N GLU A 256 10.72 14.03 -2.67
CA GLU A 256 10.39 15.23 -1.89
C GLU A 256 9.84 16.31 -2.85
N GLY A 257 8.64 16.81 -2.54
CA GLY A 257 7.94 17.76 -3.41
C GLY A 257 7.57 17.12 -4.75
N ASN A 258 8.17 17.58 -5.85
CA ASN A 258 8.01 16.98 -7.19
C ASN A 258 9.32 16.35 -7.70
N SER A 259 10.37 16.34 -6.88
CA SER A 259 11.69 15.87 -7.27
C SER A 259 11.87 14.41 -6.88
N VAL A 260 12.36 13.60 -7.82
CA VAL A 260 12.69 12.19 -7.59
C VAL A 260 14.18 12.00 -7.78
N ILE A 261 14.83 11.40 -6.79
CA ILE A 261 16.23 10.95 -6.88
C ILE A 261 16.22 9.43 -6.95
N LEU A 262 16.92 8.86 -7.92
CA LEU A 262 17.10 7.42 -8.06
C LEU A 262 18.50 7.01 -7.63
N ARG A 263 18.58 5.91 -6.88
CA ARG A 263 19.80 5.21 -6.54
C ARG A 263 19.75 3.81 -7.09
N THR A 264 20.78 3.43 -7.82
CA THR A 264 20.99 2.08 -8.35
C THR A 264 22.39 1.60 -7.98
N PRO A 265 22.74 0.33 -8.22
CA PRO A 265 24.13 -0.12 -8.11
C PRO A 265 25.13 0.69 -8.97
N LYS A 266 24.65 1.35 -10.04
CA LYS A 266 25.47 2.19 -10.93
C LYS A 266 25.66 3.62 -10.41
N GLY A 267 24.98 4.01 -9.33
CA GLY A 267 25.10 5.33 -8.70
C GLY A 267 23.76 6.04 -8.49
N VAL A 268 23.85 7.33 -8.13
CA VAL A 268 22.71 8.21 -7.83
C VAL A 268 22.49 9.21 -8.96
N ARG A 269 21.23 9.46 -9.34
CA ARG A 269 20.82 10.40 -10.39
C ARG A 269 19.53 11.13 -10.00
N LEU A 270 19.39 12.37 -10.43
CA LEU A 270 18.10 13.07 -10.42
C LEU A 270 17.26 12.54 -11.59
N TRP A 271 15.97 12.30 -11.35
CA TRP A 271 15.06 11.85 -12.39
C TRP A 271 14.69 13.01 -13.32
N ASP A 272 14.79 12.77 -14.63
CA ASP A 272 14.31 13.66 -15.69
C ASP A 272 13.50 12.81 -16.69
N ALA A 273 12.17 12.95 -16.63
CA ALA A 273 11.25 12.22 -17.47
C ALA A 273 11.44 12.53 -18.97
N ASN A 274 11.74 13.78 -19.33
CA ASN A 274 11.90 14.18 -20.73
C ASN A 274 13.15 13.54 -21.33
N LEU A 275 14.24 13.52 -20.57
CA LEU A 275 15.49 12.88 -20.99
C LEU A 275 15.34 11.35 -21.08
N TYR A 276 14.62 10.74 -20.13
CA TYR A 276 14.31 9.32 -20.18
C TYR A 276 13.48 8.96 -21.43
N LEU A 277 12.39 9.69 -21.70
CA LEU A 277 11.54 9.47 -22.88
C LEU A 277 12.28 9.71 -24.19
N LYS A 278 13.17 10.70 -24.25
CA LYS A 278 14.03 10.97 -25.42
C LYS A 278 14.95 9.79 -25.72
N ARG A 279 15.47 9.11 -24.70
CA ARG A 279 16.33 7.92 -24.85
C ARG A 279 15.52 6.63 -25.09
N HIS A 280 14.31 6.56 -24.55
CA HIS A 280 13.44 5.37 -24.54
C HIS A 280 12.04 5.69 -25.08
N PRO A 281 11.91 6.09 -26.36
CA PRO A 281 10.64 6.57 -26.91
C PRO A 281 9.55 5.49 -26.99
N ASP A 282 9.91 4.21 -26.93
CA ASP A 282 8.95 3.09 -26.81
C ASP A 282 8.12 3.15 -25.53
N THR A 283 8.59 3.86 -24.50
CA THR A 283 7.93 3.97 -23.19
C THR A 283 6.87 5.08 -23.12
N HIS A 284 6.71 5.88 -24.19
CA HIS A 284 5.72 6.97 -24.25
C HIS A 284 4.28 6.51 -24.01
N HIS A 285 3.96 5.27 -24.37
CA HIS A 285 2.61 4.71 -24.26
C HIS A 285 2.37 3.93 -22.96
N TYR A 286 3.36 3.88 -22.06
CA TYR A 286 3.18 3.21 -20.77
C TYR A 286 2.26 4.06 -19.88
N GLY A 287 1.01 3.65 -19.74
CA GLY A 287 -0.07 4.44 -19.12
C GLY A 287 0.25 5.07 -17.77
N PRO A 288 0.86 4.35 -16.81
CA PRO A 288 1.29 4.90 -15.53
C PRO A 288 2.41 5.95 -15.58
N GLY A 289 3.09 6.11 -16.73
CA GLY A 289 4.15 7.11 -16.92
C GLY A 289 5.57 6.54 -16.87
N PRO A 290 6.56 7.34 -17.30
CA PRO A 290 7.93 6.87 -17.54
C PRO A 290 8.67 6.43 -16.28
N LEU A 291 8.39 7.05 -15.13
CA LEU A 291 9.00 6.65 -13.86
C LEU A 291 8.49 5.27 -13.43
N CYS A 292 7.18 5.05 -13.48
CA CYS A 292 6.59 3.74 -13.19
C CYS A 292 7.14 2.68 -14.15
N HIS A 293 7.24 2.99 -15.45
CA HIS A 293 7.88 2.10 -16.41
C HIS A 293 9.29 1.72 -16.00
N TYR A 294 10.13 2.70 -15.65
CA TYR A 294 11.51 2.44 -15.25
C TYR A 294 11.58 1.57 -13.99
N LEU A 295 10.75 1.84 -12.98
CA LEU A 295 10.69 1.06 -11.75
C LEU A 295 10.19 -0.37 -12.01
N MET A 296 9.19 -0.57 -12.87
CA MET A 296 8.61 -1.89 -13.14
C MET A 296 9.47 -2.74 -14.08
N HIS A 297 10.04 -2.12 -15.11
CA HIS A 297 10.69 -2.82 -16.23
C HIS A 297 12.08 -2.27 -16.51
N GLY A 298 12.21 -0.95 -16.69
CA GLY A 298 13.42 -0.34 -17.23
C GLY A 298 14.70 -0.64 -16.42
N PHE A 299 14.64 -0.67 -15.09
CA PHE A 299 15.80 -1.03 -14.26
C PHE A 299 16.26 -2.48 -14.51
N LEU A 300 15.32 -3.43 -14.58
CA LEU A 300 15.60 -4.85 -14.81
C LEU A 300 16.10 -5.10 -16.23
N GLU A 301 15.60 -4.33 -17.20
CA GLU A 301 16.06 -4.31 -18.59
C GLU A 301 17.42 -3.62 -18.76
N GLY A 302 17.97 -3.02 -17.70
CA GLY A 302 19.24 -2.31 -17.74
C GLY A 302 19.20 -0.97 -18.47
N ARG A 303 18.02 -0.37 -18.66
CA ARG A 303 17.84 0.93 -19.30
C ARG A 303 18.66 2.01 -18.60
N GLU A 304 19.24 2.89 -19.39
CA GLU A 304 20.01 4.01 -18.86
C GLU A 304 19.10 5.03 -18.18
N LEU A 305 19.49 5.42 -16.96
CA LEU A 305 18.90 6.54 -16.24
C LEU A 305 19.20 7.86 -16.94
N PRO A 306 18.31 8.86 -16.87
CA PRO A 306 18.57 10.22 -17.34
C PRO A 306 19.93 10.76 -16.89
#